data_AF-A0A117UVZ2-F1
#
_entry.id   AF-A0A117UVZ2-F1
#
_cell.length_a   1.000
_cell.length_b   1.000
_cell.length_c   1.000
_cell.angle_alpha   90.00
_cell.angle_beta   90.00
_cell.angle_gamma   90.00
#
_symmetry.space_group_name_H-M   'P 1'
#
loop_
_entity.id
_entity.type
_entity.pdbx_description
1 polymer ?
#
loop_
_entity_poly.entity_id
_entity_poly.type
_entity_poly.pdbx_seq_one_letter_code
_entity_poly.pdbx_strand_id
1 'polypeptide(L)'
;MSLTPQWLDELRARVSLSALIGRSVRVQKAGREFKACCPFHNEKTPSFTINDEKGFYHCFGCGAHGDAIRWMTDHQGLPFLDAVKELAASAGMEVPAPDPRAARRAEEAKSLHDVMAAAQAFFVKSLAEDQGAQARAYLASRGFPAHVVKEFGFGYAPDSRTALKEALAQFPDAMLIEAGLRIVVEGRDPYDRFRGRLMLPICDPRGRVIAFGGRILDKTKTDAPKYLNSPDTPLFDKGRTVYNLHRASPASRQSGRVVVVEGYMDVVALAAAGIGEAVAPLGTALTEDQIERLWRMVETPVLCFDGDAAGQRAATRAIVRALPLLRPGHSLRIAVLPAGLDPDDLIKQQGTAAMEAVLSAARPMVDVLWDIERAAAPVATPEDKAGLKARLMAHVETIGDGDIKGLYRRELLDRFGELAYPQRERPAFQPAPRGSAPGRKGPWQPAPPPLSAAVTARMQAVGEGRPLLAAVLAGLIRQPQQIARHAETLARLEVSDPALAALLDALIDMVQSGAGPATQPLESTDVLPILAKRGLRAPTADDYAGMRFGFLDGKAPDAAEELAEAVDLLTGLPAVEAALAEATRRHEAEFSDQTFAEQQRLLQRRLALLARLGQMGRTRAGLG
;
A
#
# COMPACT_ATOMS: atom_id res chain seq x y z
N MET A 1 -28.78 17.15 -28.91
CA MET A 1 -27.74 18.00 -28.31
C MET A 1 -26.60 18.06 -29.29
N SER A 2 -26.12 19.25 -29.66
CA SER A 2 -24.71 19.35 -30.00
C SER A 2 -24.17 20.56 -29.28
N LEU A 3 -23.59 20.32 -28.10
CA LEU A 3 -22.47 21.13 -27.64
C LEU A 3 -21.44 20.97 -28.76
N THR A 4 -21.43 21.90 -29.71
CA THR A 4 -20.55 21.79 -30.85
C THR A 4 -19.11 21.82 -30.33
N PRO A 5 -18.18 21.11 -30.97
CA PRO A 5 -16.76 21.21 -30.61
C PRO A 5 -16.31 22.67 -30.49
N GLN A 6 -16.78 23.52 -31.41
CA GLN A 6 -16.54 24.96 -31.40
C GLN A 6 -17.05 25.69 -30.15
N TRP A 7 -18.24 25.34 -29.64
CA TRP A 7 -18.76 25.95 -28.41
C TRP A 7 -17.98 25.49 -27.17
N LEU A 8 -17.59 24.21 -27.12
CA LEU A 8 -16.74 23.69 -26.05
C LEU A 8 -15.34 24.32 -26.07
N ASP A 9 -14.81 24.60 -27.25
CA ASP A 9 -13.54 25.31 -27.42
C ASP A 9 -13.65 26.77 -26.97
N GLU A 10 -14.76 27.44 -27.28
CA GLU A 10 -15.04 28.79 -26.78
C GLU A 10 -15.15 28.81 -25.25
N LEU A 11 -15.85 27.83 -24.66
CA LEU A 11 -15.94 27.68 -23.21
C LEU A 11 -14.57 27.51 -22.57
N ARG A 12 -13.73 26.64 -23.14
CA ARG A 12 -12.36 26.42 -22.68
C ARG A 12 -11.50 27.68 -22.80
N ALA A 13 -11.69 28.47 -23.84
CA ALA A 13 -10.95 29.72 -24.05
C ALA A 13 -11.35 30.84 -23.07
N ARG A 14 -12.61 30.86 -22.59
CA ARG A 14 -13.08 31.90 -21.64
C ARG A 14 -12.77 31.58 -20.18
N VAL A 15 -12.45 30.34 -19.86
CA VAL A 15 -12.12 29.93 -18.49
C VAL A 15 -10.61 30.00 -18.27
N SER A 16 -10.17 30.87 -17.36
CA SER A 16 -8.79 30.82 -16.86
C SER A 16 -8.63 29.58 -15.99
N LEU A 17 -7.78 28.66 -16.45
CA LEU A 17 -7.54 27.38 -15.78
C LEU A 17 -6.82 27.57 -14.44
N SER A 18 -5.88 28.51 -14.37
CA SER A 18 -5.18 28.88 -13.14
C SER A 18 -6.12 29.47 -12.09
N ALA A 19 -7.09 30.31 -12.51
CA ALA A 19 -8.10 30.87 -11.61
C ALA A 19 -9.10 29.81 -11.15
N LEU A 20 -9.48 28.87 -12.02
CA LEU A 20 -10.36 27.76 -11.69
C LEU A 20 -9.70 26.81 -10.68
N ILE A 21 -8.48 26.37 -10.95
CA ILE A 21 -7.72 25.44 -10.10
C ILE A 21 -7.28 26.13 -8.80
N GLY A 22 -6.98 27.43 -8.86
CA GLY A 22 -6.61 28.27 -7.72
C GLY A 22 -7.67 28.34 -6.61
N ARG A 23 -8.91 27.93 -6.88
CA ARG A 23 -9.97 27.81 -5.87
C ARG A 23 -9.77 26.62 -4.93
N SER A 24 -9.15 25.55 -5.43
CA SER A 24 -8.95 24.30 -4.67
C SER A 24 -7.51 24.12 -4.23
N VAL A 25 -6.55 24.69 -4.95
CA VAL A 25 -5.11 24.47 -4.72
C VAL A 25 -4.38 25.80 -4.72
N ARG A 26 -3.36 25.93 -3.87
CA ARG A 26 -2.50 27.12 -3.87
C ARG A 26 -1.63 27.15 -5.12
N VAL A 27 -1.99 28.02 -6.06
CA VAL A 27 -1.29 28.21 -7.33
C VAL A 27 -0.26 29.34 -7.21
N GLN A 28 0.94 29.12 -7.73
CA GLN A 28 2.04 30.08 -7.78
C GLN A 28 2.39 30.43 -9.23
N LYS A 29 2.62 31.71 -9.52
CA LYS A 29 3.01 32.13 -10.88
C LYS A 29 4.48 31.80 -11.15
N ALA A 30 4.75 31.15 -12.27
CA ALA A 30 6.09 30.73 -12.70
C ALA A 30 6.33 31.15 -14.16
N GLY A 31 6.67 32.43 -14.37
CA GLY A 31 6.82 32.99 -15.71
C GLY A 31 5.48 33.16 -16.42
N ARG A 32 5.33 32.49 -17.58
CA ARG A 32 4.08 32.47 -18.37
C ARG A 32 3.11 31.36 -17.92
N GLU A 33 3.58 30.43 -17.11
CA GLU A 33 2.78 29.32 -16.58
C GLU A 33 2.56 29.50 -15.08
N PHE A 34 1.74 28.64 -14.51
CA PHE A 34 1.56 28.53 -13.08
C PHE A 34 1.95 27.15 -12.60
N LYS A 35 2.36 27.06 -11.33
CA LYS A 35 2.76 25.83 -10.67
C LYS A 35 2.00 25.64 -9.37
N ALA A 36 1.68 24.40 -9.04
CA ALA A 36 1.01 24.01 -7.80
C ALA A 36 1.55 22.65 -7.36
N CYS A 37 1.33 22.29 -6.09
CA CYS A 37 1.40 20.89 -5.69
C CYS A 37 0.19 20.17 -6.29
N CYS A 38 0.42 18.98 -6.85
CA CYS A 38 -0.60 18.24 -7.54
C CYS A 38 -1.73 17.84 -6.59
N PRO A 39 -2.99 18.08 -6.97
CA PRO A 39 -4.15 17.67 -6.19
C PRO A 39 -4.56 16.21 -6.42
N PHE A 40 -3.92 15.52 -7.37
CA PHE A 40 -4.20 14.13 -7.73
C PHE A 40 -3.25 13.13 -7.07
N HIS A 41 -2.15 13.59 -6.46
CA HIS A 41 -1.22 12.77 -5.71
C HIS A 41 -0.47 13.64 -4.69
N ASN A 42 0.04 13.05 -3.62
CA ASN A 42 0.65 13.82 -2.54
C ASN A 42 2.12 14.16 -2.85
N GLU A 43 2.44 15.45 -2.95
CA GLU A 43 3.80 15.93 -3.19
C GLU A 43 4.13 17.23 -2.42
N LYS A 44 5.41 17.41 -2.07
CA LYS A 44 5.89 18.64 -1.38
C LYS A 44 6.43 19.69 -2.33
N THR A 45 6.92 19.28 -3.49
CA THR A 45 7.43 20.18 -4.54
C THR A 45 6.38 20.34 -5.62
N PRO A 46 6.15 21.55 -6.16
CA PRO A 46 5.11 21.77 -7.15
C PRO A 46 5.49 21.17 -8.51
N SER A 47 4.93 20.01 -8.87
CA SER A 47 5.09 19.38 -10.18
C SER A 47 3.87 19.58 -11.10
N PHE A 48 2.80 20.20 -10.59
CA PHE A 48 1.59 20.48 -11.32
C PHE A 48 1.72 21.81 -12.07
N THR A 49 1.90 21.75 -13.38
CA THR A 49 2.00 22.93 -14.24
C THR A 49 0.65 23.23 -14.88
N ILE A 50 0.27 24.50 -14.87
CA ILE A 50 -0.98 25.01 -15.46
C ILE A 50 -0.60 26.05 -16.50
N ASN A 51 -1.05 25.87 -17.73
CA ASN A 51 -0.82 26.81 -18.81
C ASN A 51 -2.16 27.38 -19.29
N ASP A 52 -2.43 28.64 -18.93
CA ASP A 52 -3.66 29.35 -19.33
C ASP A 52 -3.68 29.66 -20.83
N GLU A 53 -2.53 29.96 -21.45
CA GLU A 53 -2.44 30.25 -22.88
C GLU A 53 -2.78 29.02 -23.73
N LYS A 54 -2.35 27.83 -23.28
CA LYS A 54 -2.59 26.55 -23.97
C LYS A 54 -3.84 25.82 -23.46
N GLY A 55 -4.47 26.30 -22.39
CA GLY A 55 -5.72 25.77 -21.84
C GLY A 55 -5.62 24.38 -21.20
N PHE A 56 -4.45 23.94 -20.74
CA PHE A 56 -4.28 22.63 -20.11
C PHE A 56 -3.39 22.67 -18.85
N TYR A 57 -3.58 21.67 -17.99
CA TYR A 57 -2.67 21.35 -16.91
C TYR A 57 -1.94 20.03 -17.18
N HIS A 58 -0.76 19.89 -16.61
CA HIS A 58 0.00 18.64 -16.63
C HIS A 58 0.81 18.49 -15.34
N CYS A 59 0.70 17.33 -14.71
CA CYS A 59 1.50 16.96 -13.57
C CYS A 59 2.70 16.12 -14.00
N PHE A 60 3.92 16.61 -13.75
CA PHE A 60 5.14 15.86 -14.04
C PHE A 60 5.45 14.74 -13.04
N GLY A 61 4.80 14.72 -11.88
CA GLY A 61 4.91 13.64 -10.89
C GLY A 61 4.06 12.41 -11.23
N CYS A 62 2.74 12.60 -11.43
CA CYS A 62 1.80 11.49 -11.63
C CYS A 62 1.23 11.36 -13.06
N GLY A 63 1.56 12.28 -13.97
CA GLY A 63 1.07 12.27 -15.36
C GLY A 63 -0.37 12.77 -15.54
N ALA A 64 -1.03 13.26 -14.47
CA ALA A 64 -2.37 13.84 -14.58
C ALA A 64 -2.39 15.00 -15.59
N HIS A 65 -3.29 14.93 -16.56
CA HIS A 65 -3.38 15.89 -17.67
C HIS A 65 -4.84 16.17 -18.03
N GLY A 66 -5.17 17.44 -18.29
CA GLY A 66 -6.53 17.81 -18.65
C GLY A 66 -6.74 19.31 -18.87
N ASP A 67 -7.97 19.66 -19.24
CA ASP A 67 -8.44 21.03 -19.41
C ASP A 67 -9.39 21.44 -18.26
N ALA A 68 -10.04 22.60 -18.40
CA ALA A 68 -11.00 23.10 -17.41
C ALA A 68 -12.17 22.14 -17.16
N ILE A 69 -12.68 21.46 -18.19
CA ILE A 69 -13.79 20.52 -18.05
C ILE A 69 -13.31 19.27 -17.34
N ARG A 70 -12.15 18.75 -17.74
CA ARG A 70 -11.55 17.55 -17.14
C ARG A 70 -11.17 17.77 -15.68
N TRP A 71 -10.76 18.98 -15.31
CA TRP A 71 -10.61 19.37 -13.91
C TRP A 71 -11.91 19.19 -13.13
N MET A 72 -13.03 19.69 -13.63
CA MET A 72 -14.34 19.58 -12.97
C MET A 72 -14.82 18.12 -12.88
N THR A 73 -14.54 17.29 -13.89
CA THR A 73 -14.95 15.88 -13.87
C THR A 73 -14.04 15.01 -12.99
N ASP A 74 -12.72 15.11 -13.18
CA ASP A 74 -11.76 14.17 -12.61
C ASP A 74 -11.38 14.57 -11.18
N HIS A 75 -11.30 15.88 -10.89
CA HIS A 75 -10.99 16.37 -9.55
C HIS A 75 -12.25 16.60 -8.70
N GLN A 76 -13.28 17.24 -9.24
CA GLN A 76 -14.50 17.54 -8.47
C GLN A 76 -15.59 16.47 -8.57
N GLY A 77 -15.42 15.47 -9.45
CA GLY A 77 -16.37 14.37 -9.60
C GLY A 77 -17.71 14.79 -10.23
N LEU A 78 -17.76 15.94 -10.90
CA LEU A 78 -18.99 16.43 -11.53
C LEU A 78 -19.28 15.64 -12.82
N PRO A 79 -20.56 15.29 -13.08
CA PRO A 79 -20.96 14.81 -14.41
C PRO A 79 -20.61 15.85 -15.49
N PHE A 80 -20.18 15.38 -16.67
CA PHE A 80 -19.71 16.26 -17.76
C PHE A 80 -20.63 17.45 -18.06
N LEU A 81 -21.95 17.22 -18.12
CA LEU A 81 -22.91 18.30 -18.42
C LEU A 81 -23.04 19.31 -17.27
N ASP A 82 -22.92 18.86 -16.02
CA ASP A 82 -22.95 19.74 -14.85
C ASP A 82 -21.67 20.58 -14.78
N ALA A 83 -20.51 19.96 -15.07
CA ALA A 83 -19.23 20.66 -15.24
C ALA A 83 -19.31 21.74 -16.32
N VAL A 84 -19.88 21.44 -17.48
CA VAL A 84 -20.07 22.41 -18.57
C VAL A 84 -20.97 23.57 -18.14
N LYS A 85 -22.07 23.30 -17.43
CA LYS A 85 -22.99 24.34 -16.93
C LYS A 85 -22.31 25.27 -15.93
N GLU A 86 -21.56 24.71 -15.00
CA GLU A 86 -20.87 25.48 -13.96
C GLU A 86 -19.77 26.37 -14.56
N LEU A 87 -18.98 25.81 -15.48
CA LEU A 87 -17.96 26.57 -16.20
C LEU A 87 -18.58 27.68 -17.04
N ALA A 88 -19.67 27.41 -17.75
CA ALA A 88 -20.35 28.39 -18.58
C ALA A 88 -20.92 29.54 -17.74
N ALA A 89 -21.55 29.24 -16.60
CA ALA A 89 -21.99 30.25 -15.65
C ALA A 89 -20.83 31.12 -15.15
N SER A 90 -19.68 30.53 -14.85
CA SER A 90 -18.49 31.27 -14.41
C SER A 90 -17.86 32.12 -15.53
N ALA A 91 -18.01 31.70 -16.78
CA ALA A 91 -17.50 32.39 -17.97
C ALA A 91 -18.48 33.41 -18.57
N GLY A 92 -19.65 33.63 -17.94
CA GLY A 92 -20.72 34.47 -18.47
C GLY A 92 -21.25 33.97 -19.83
N MET A 93 -21.14 32.67 -20.10
CA MET A 93 -21.64 32.03 -21.31
C MET A 93 -22.99 31.39 -21.02
N GLU A 94 -23.97 31.69 -21.86
CA GLU A 94 -25.19 30.90 -21.89
C GLU A 94 -24.87 29.52 -22.49
N VAL A 95 -25.13 28.47 -21.70
CA VAL A 95 -25.14 27.11 -22.25
C VAL A 95 -26.27 27.08 -23.29
N PRO A 96 -26.01 26.67 -24.55
CA PRO A 96 -27.03 26.58 -25.57
C PRO A 96 -28.21 25.82 -25.00
N ALA A 97 -29.36 26.52 -24.88
CA ALA A 97 -30.55 25.92 -24.34
C ALA A 97 -30.82 24.65 -25.17
N PRO A 98 -31.07 23.48 -24.54
CA PRO A 98 -31.66 22.40 -25.30
C PRO A 98 -32.91 22.99 -25.95
N ASP A 99 -33.09 22.76 -27.27
CA ASP A 99 -34.30 23.17 -28.01
C ASP A 99 -35.48 23.10 -27.04
N PRO A 100 -36.24 24.18 -26.76
CA PRO A 100 -37.29 24.14 -25.74
C PRO A 100 -38.25 22.95 -25.91
N ARG A 101 -38.40 22.44 -27.14
CA ARG A 101 -39.11 21.18 -27.42
C ARG A 101 -38.30 19.92 -27.10
N ALA A 102 -36.98 19.90 -27.28
CA ALA A 102 -36.09 18.84 -26.81
C ALA A 102 -35.84 18.85 -25.30
N ALA A 103 -35.80 20.01 -24.65
CA ALA A 103 -35.75 20.20 -23.20
C ALA A 103 -37.06 19.72 -22.58
N ARG A 104 -38.22 20.20 -23.08
CA ARG A 104 -39.53 19.64 -22.69
C ARG A 104 -39.61 18.15 -22.99
N ARG A 105 -39.20 17.67 -24.17
CA ARG A 105 -39.18 16.22 -24.45
C ARG A 105 -38.23 15.42 -23.56
N ALA A 106 -37.11 15.99 -23.10
CA ALA A 106 -36.16 15.32 -22.21
C ALA A 106 -36.62 15.37 -20.74
N GLU A 107 -37.34 16.42 -20.36
CA GLU A 107 -38.00 16.59 -19.05
C GLU A 107 -39.31 15.76 -18.97
N GLU A 108 -39.97 15.55 -20.12
CA GLU A 108 -41.09 14.63 -20.33
C GLU A 108 -40.63 13.17 -20.55
N ALA A 109 -39.36 12.96 -20.96
CA ALA A 109 -38.82 11.62 -21.19
C ALA A 109 -38.55 10.95 -19.85
N LYS A 110 -39.27 9.86 -19.61
CA LYS A 110 -39.03 8.96 -18.48
C LYS A 110 -37.58 8.47 -18.52
N SER A 111 -36.88 8.63 -17.41
CA SER A 111 -35.50 8.17 -17.23
C SER A 111 -35.45 6.78 -16.58
N LEU A 112 -34.30 6.11 -16.64
CA LEU A 112 -34.09 4.86 -15.91
C LEU A 112 -34.23 5.06 -14.39
N HIS A 113 -33.89 6.25 -13.86
CA HIS A 113 -34.11 6.55 -12.44
C HIS A 113 -35.60 6.61 -12.09
N ASP A 114 -36.46 7.09 -12.99
CA ASP A 114 -37.92 7.08 -12.79
C ASP A 114 -38.47 5.66 -12.76
N VAL A 115 -37.94 4.77 -13.61
CA VAL A 115 -38.25 3.34 -13.59
C VAL A 115 -37.87 2.72 -12.25
N MET A 116 -36.65 2.97 -11.77
CA MET A 116 -36.16 2.45 -10.49
C MET A 116 -36.95 2.97 -9.29
N ALA A 117 -37.33 4.25 -9.30
CA ALA A 117 -38.17 4.85 -8.27
C ALA A 117 -39.59 4.25 -8.28
N ALA A 118 -40.18 4.05 -9.45
CA ALA A 118 -41.49 3.39 -9.58
C ALA A 118 -41.44 1.93 -9.13
N ALA A 119 -40.38 1.19 -9.47
CA ALA A 119 -40.18 -0.19 -9.04
C ALA A 119 -40.05 -0.27 -7.51
N GLN A 120 -39.27 0.64 -6.90
CA GLN A 120 -39.17 0.76 -5.45
C GLN A 120 -40.54 1.01 -4.80
N ALA A 121 -41.31 1.96 -5.33
CA ALA A 121 -42.65 2.25 -4.83
C ALA A 121 -43.59 1.04 -4.92
N PHE A 122 -43.54 0.31 -6.04
CA PHE A 122 -44.28 -0.93 -6.22
C PHE A 122 -43.89 -2.01 -5.21
N PHE A 123 -42.59 -2.23 -4.97
CA PHE A 123 -42.15 -3.24 -4.01
C PHE A 123 -42.52 -2.86 -2.57
N VAL A 124 -42.41 -1.58 -2.19
CA VAL A 124 -42.85 -1.10 -0.86
C VAL A 124 -44.35 -1.29 -0.69
N LYS A 125 -45.15 -0.94 -1.70
CA LYS A 125 -46.60 -1.17 -1.69
C LYS A 125 -46.92 -2.66 -1.53
N SER A 126 -46.28 -3.52 -2.33
CA SER A 126 -46.47 -4.98 -2.28
C SER A 126 -46.08 -5.58 -0.93
N LEU A 127 -45.09 -5.00 -0.23
CA LEU A 127 -44.72 -5.42 1.13
C LEU A 127 -45.81 -5.09 2.16
N ALA A 128 -46.63 -4.07 1.94
CA ALA A 128 -47.71 -3.69 2.85
C ALA A 128 -48.99 -4.53 2.64
N GLU A 129 -49.18 -5.09 1.45
CA GLU A 129 -50.34 -5.91 1.07
C GLU A 129 -50.25 -7.35 1.59
N ASP A 130 -51.33 -8.13 1.47
CA ASP A 130 -51.40 -9.52 1.99
C ASP A 130 -50.31 -10.43 1.41
N GLN A 131 -49.96 -10.25 0.13
CA GLN A 131 -48.87 -10.97 -0.52
C GLN A 131 -47.50 -10.77 0.15
N GLY A 132 -47.30 -9.65 0.85
CA GLY A 132 -46.09 -9.34 1.61
C GLY A 132 -46.03 -9.95 3.02
N ALA A 133 -47.06 -10.69 3.46
CA ALA A 133 -47.17 -11.18 4.85
C ALA A 133 -45.95 -12.01 5.30
N GLN A 134 -45.46 -12.91 4.45
CA GLN A 134 -44.27 -13.71 4.76
C GLN A 134 -43.01 -12.85 4.91
N ALA A 135 -42.86 -11.81 4.09
CA ALA A 135 -41.73 -10.88 4.15
C ALA A 135 -41.78 -10.02 5.43
N ARG A 136 -42.96 -9.53 5.82
CA ARG A 136 -43.15 -8.83 7.09
C ARG A 136 -42.85 -9.72 8.29
N ALA A 137 -43.32 -10.97 8.29
CA ALA A 137 -43.04 -11.94 9.35
C ALA A 137 -41.54 -12.26 9.48
N TYR A 138 -40.84 -12.36 8.35
CA TYR A 138 -39.39 -12.54 8.34
C TYR A 138 -38.63 -11.32 8.89
N LEU A 139 -39.00 -10.10 8.51
CA LEU A 139 -38.39 -8.88 9.05
C LEU A 139 -38.65 -8.75 10.56
N ALA A 140 -39.85 -9.09 11.01
CA ALA A 140 -40.22 -9.11 12.43
C ALA A 140 -39.42 -10.17 13.21
N SER A 141 -39.21 -11.36 12.66
CA SER A 141 -38.39 -12.40 13.31
C SER A 141 -36.91 -12.02 13.39
N ARG A 142 -36.44 -11.13 12.50
CA ARG A 142 -35.12 -10.50 12.64
C ARG A 142 -35.10 -9.35 13.65
N GLY A 143 -36.23 -8.94 14.22
CA GLY A 143 -36.27 -7.93 15.27
C GLY A 143 -36.01 -6.50 14.79
N PHE A 144 -36.15 -6.24 13.49
CA PHE A 144 -35.91 -4.91 12.95
C PHE A 144 -37.06 -3.94 13.26
N PRO A 145 -36.77 -2.76 13.85
CA PRO A 145 -37.80 -1.76 14.08
C PRO A 145 -38.45 -1.28 12.78
N ALA A 146 -39.74 -0.93 12.83
CA ALA A 146 -40.48 -0.47 11.65
C ALA A 146 -39.86 0.77 10.98
N HIS A 147 -39.24 1.67 11.75
CA HIS A 147 -38.53 2.83 11.19
C HIS A 147 -37.30 2.41 10.37
N VAL A 148 -36.52 1.42 10.83
CA VAL A 148 -35.37 0.86 10.08
C VAL A 148 -35.86 0.20 8.80
N VAL A 149 -36.93 -0.60 8.88
CA VAL A 149 -37.52 -1.24 7.70
C VAL A 149 -37.93 -0.21 6.63
N LYS A 150 -38.56 0.89 7.07
CA LYS A 150 -38.95 2.01 6.20
C LYS A 150 -37.73 2.76 5.66
N GLU A 151 -36.76 3.08 6.51
CA GLU A 151 -35.57 3.85 6.15
C GLU A 151 -34.72 3.11 5.11
N PHE A 152 -34.49 1.81 5.30
CA PHE A 152 -33.78 0.96 4.34
C PHE A 152 -34.60 0.65 3.09
N GLY A 153 -35.88 1.03 3.07
CA GLY A 153 -36.75 0.90 1.91
C GLY A 153 -37.05 -0.54 1.54
N PHE A 154 -37.21 -1.44 2.52
CA PHE A 154 -37.57 -2.82 2.23
C PHE A 154 -38.87 -2.89 1.42
N GLY A 155 -38.91 -3.82 0.47
CA GLY A 155 -40.07 -4.11 -0.34
C GLY A 155 -40.28 -5.62 -0.51
N TYR A 156 -41.28 -5.99 -1.30
CA TYR A 156 -41.54 -7.37 -1.66
C TYR A 156 -41.83 -7.48 -3.16
N ALA A 157 -41.18 -8.42 -3.83
CA ALA A 157 -41.49 -8.79 -5.19
C ALA A 157 -42.46 -9.99 -5.17
N PRO A 158 -43.71 -9.83 -5.65
CA PRO A 158 -44.68 -10.92 -5.73
C PRO A 158 -44.14 -12.13 -6.50
N ASP A 159 -44.65 -13.33 -6.19
CA ASP A 159 -44.28 -14.55 -6.93
C ASP A 159 -45.06 -14.63 -8.26
N SER A 160 -44.79 -13.67 -9.15
CA SER A 160 -45.41 -13.54 -10.47
C SER A 160 -44.35 -13.23 -11.52
N ARG A 161 -44.60 -13.66 -12.76
CA ARG A 161 -43.71 -13.40 -13.90
C ARG A 161 -43.93 -12.02 -14.55
N THR A 162 -45.03 -11.34 -14.23
CA THR A 162 -45.47 -10.11 -14.92
C THR A 162 -45.98 -9.01 -13.99
N ALA A 163 -46.08 -9.24 -12.67
CA ALA A 163 -46.65 -8.26 -11.73
C ALA A 163 -45.92 -6.91 -11.77
N LEU A 164 -44.59 -6.89 -11.90
CA LEU A 164 -43.83 -5.65 -12.02
C LEU A 164 -44.08 -4.99 -13.37
N LYS A 165 -44.08 -5.76 -14.46
CA LYS A 165 -44.40 -5.26 -15.82
C LYS A 165 -45.77 -4.57 -15.84
N GLU A 166 -46.77 -5.19 -15.24
CA GLU A 166 -48.13 -4.67 -15.17
C GLU A 166 -48.21 -3.41 -14.31
N ALA A 167 -47.55 -3.42 -13.14
CA ALA A 167 -47.52 -2.26 -12.25
C ALA A 167 -46.78 -1.05 -12.83
N LEU A 168 -45.81 -1.28 -13.72
CA LEU A 168 -45.01 -0.26 -14.38
C LEU A 168 -45.38 -0.09 -15.86
N ALA A 169 -46.63 -0.40 -16.25
CA ALA A 169 -47.12 -0.32 -17.64
C ALA A 169 -46.98 1.07 -18.28
N GLN A 170 -46.78 2.13 -17.48
CA GLN A 170 -46.48 3.46 -17.96
C GLN A 170 -45.08 3.59 -18.58
N PHE A 171 -44.16 2.65 -18.34
CA PHE A 171 -42.81 2.65 -18.92
C PHE A 171 -42.71 1.65 -20.07
N PRO A 172 -41.97 1.98 -21.15
CA PRO A 172 -41.67 1.03 -22.21
C PRO A 172 -40.93 -0.20 -21.67
N ASP A 173 -41.25 -1.37 -22.23
CA ASP A 173 -40.65 -2.63 -21.76
C ASP A 173 -39.13 -2.67 -21.91
N ALA A 174 -38.61 -2.04 -22.97
CA ALA A 174 -37.17 -1.89 -23.19
C ALA A 174 -36.46 -1.22 -22.01
N MET A 175 -37.09 -0.24 -21.36
CA MET A 175 -36.52 0.44 -20.19
C MET A 175 -36.50 -0.46 -18.95
N LEU A 176 -37.51 -1.32 -18.77
CA LEU A 176 -37.54 -2.30 -17.68
C LEU A 176 -36.44 -3.36 -17.85
N ILE A 177 -36.16 -3.75 -19.10
CA ILE A 177 -35.07 -4.66 -19.45
C ILE A 177 -33.71 -3.99 -19.21
N GLU A 178 -33.53 -2.76 -19.71
CA GLU A 178 -32.29 -1.98 -19.54
C GLU A 178 -31.99 -1.66 -18.06
N ALA A 179 -33.02 -1.42 -17.25
CA ALA A 179 -32.90 -1.28 -15.79
C ALA A 179 -32.62 -2.61 -15.06
N GLY A 180 -32.53 -3.73 -15.78
CA GLY A 180 -32.25 -5.04 -15.21
C GLY A 180 -33.40 -5.64 -14.40
N LEU A 181 -34.63 -5.14 -14.58
CA LEU A 181 -35.82 -5.57 -13.85
C LEU A 181 -36.54 -6.75 -14.52
N ARG A 182 -36.29 -6.99 -15.81
CA ARG A 182 -36.83 -8.11 -16.58
C ARG A 182 -35.72 -8.92 -17.24
N ILE A 183 -35.93 -10.22 -17.37
CA ILE A 183 -35.04 -11.16 -18.05
C ILE A 183 -35.62 -11.46 -19.43
N VAL A 184 -34.78 -11.31 -20.46
CA VAL A 184 -35.09 -11.74 -21.83
C VAL A 184 -34.55 -13.14 -22.03
N VAL A 185 -35.36 -14.02 -22.62
CA VAL A 185 -34.95 -15.37 -23.04
C VAL A 185 -35.34 -15.53 -24.50
N GLU A 186 -34.43 -16.05 -25.31
CA GLU A 186 -34.66 -16.24 -26.74
C GLU A 186 -35.90 -17.12 -26.98
N GLY A 187 -36.78 -16.67 -27.89
CA GLY A 187 -38.01 -17.37 -28.24
C GLY A 187 -39.09 -17.41 -27.15
N ARG A 188 -38.95 -16.64 -26.06
CA ARG A 188 -39.95 -16.56 -24.98
C ARG A 188 -40.19 -15.11 -24.57
N ASP A 189 -41.39 -14.85 -24.05
CA ASP A 189 -41.70 -13.53 -23.49
C ASP A 189 -40.77 -13.21 -22.32
N PRO A 190 -40.29 -11.95 -22.22
CA PRO A 190 -39.54 -11.51 -21.05
C PRO A 190 -40.36 -11.73 -19.78
N TYR A 191 -39.69 -11.82 -18.65
CA TYR A 191 -40.36 -11.99 -17.35
C TYR A 191 -39.61 -11.28 -16.23
N ASP A 192 -40.32 -10.96 -15.16
CA ASP A 192 -39.79 -10.19 -14.04
C ASP A 192 -38.63 -10.93 -13.38
N ARG A 193 -37.52 -10.24 -13.16
CA ARG A 193 -36.29 -10.81 -12.61
C ARG A 193 -36.47 -11.29 -11.17
N PHE A 194 -37.10 -10.45 -10.35
CA PHE A 194 -37.33 -10.70 -8.94
C PHE A 194 -38.73 -11.25 -8.73
N ARG A 195 -38.85 -12.41 -8.08
CA ARG A 195 -40.12 -13.11 -7.84
C ARG A 195 -40.08 -13.83 -6.50
N GLY A 196 -41.10 -13.63 -5.67
CA GLY A 196 -41.19 -14.23 -4.33
C GLY A 196 -40.01 -13.85 -3.43
N ARG A 197 -39.54 -12.60 -3.51
CA ARG A 197 -38.33 -12.13 -2.83
C ARG A 197 -38.59 -10.91 -1.98
N LEU A 198 -37.99 -10.88 -0.78
CA LEU A 198 -37.79 -9.66 -0.02
C LEU A 198 -36.81 -8.78 -0.78
N MET A 199 -37.20 -7.54 -1.05
CA MET A 199 -36.45 -6.59 -1.86
C MET A 199 -35.71 -5.58 -1.00
N LEU A 200 -34.47 -5.30 -1.36
CA LEU A 200 -33.59 -4.33 -0.73
C LEU A 200 -33.05 -3.38 -1.83
N PRO A 201 -33.36 -2.08 -1.79
CA PRO A 201 -32.86 -1.13 -2.78
C PRO A 201 -31.36 -0.89 -2.58
N ILE A 202 -30.64 -0.83 -3.69
CA ILE A 202 -29.24 -0.40 -3.76
C ILE A 202 -29.25 1.02 -4.32
N CYS A 203 -28.65 1.95 -3.60
CA CYS A 203 -28.65 3.36 -3.95
C CYS A 203 -27.27 3.87 -4.37
N ASP A 204 -27.27 4.90 -5.21
CA ASP A 204 -26.09 5.70 -5.50
C ASP A 204 -25.68 6.56 -4.28
N PRO A 205 -24.52 7.25 -4.33
CA PRO A 205 -24.09 8.13 -3.22
C PRO A 205 -25.05 9.29 -2.89
N ARG A 206 -25.99 9.63 -3.79
CA ARG A 206 -27.03 10.65 -3.59
C ARG A 206 -28.31 10.06 -2.99
N GLY A 207 -28.35 8.75 -2.73
CA GLY A 207 -29.50 8.04 -2.16
C GLY A 207 -30.58 7.67 -3.18
N ARG A 208 -30.32 7.80 -4.49
CA ARG A 208 -31.27 7.39 -5.54
C ARG A 208 -31.13 5.89 -5.80
N VAL A 209 -32.25 5.19 -5.96
CA VAL A 209 -32.23 3.75 -6.26
C VAL A 209 -31.67 3.50 -7.67
N ILE A 210 -30.68 2.62 -7.76
CA ILE A 210 -29.99 2.25 -9.00
C ILE A 210 -30.00 0.75 -9.29
N ALA A 211 -30.23 -0.08 -8.27
CA ALA A 211 -30.37 -1.53 -8.40
C ALA A 211 -31.14 -2.11 -7.22
N PHE A 212 -31.35 -3.43 -7.24
CA PHE A 212 -31.97 -4.17 -6.14
C PHE A 212 -31.19 -5.44 -5.78
N GLY A 213 -31.17 -5.75 -4.50
CA GLY A 213 -30.95 -7.08 -3.97
C GLY A 213 -32.28 -7.74 -3.62
N GLY A 214 -32.41 -9.05 -3.84
CA GLY A 214 -33.61 -9.82 -3.59
C GLY A 214 -33.32 -11.11 -2.84
N ARG A 215 -33.84 -11.25 -1.62
CA ARG A 215 -33.70 -12.46 -0.80
C ARG A 215 -34.92 -13.37 -0.96
N ILE A 216 -34.69 -14.64 -1.31
CA ILE A 216 -35.77 -15.63 -1.31
C ILE A 216 -36.15 -16.01 0.13
N LEU A 217 -37.46 -16.08 0.40
CA LEU A 217 -37.98 -16.42 1.72
C LEU A 217 -38.48 -17.87 1.78
N ASP A 218 -38.91 -18.40 0.65
CA ASP A 218 -39.36 -19.77 0.50
C ASP A 218 -38.17 -20.74 0.57
N LYS A 219 -38.13 -21.54 1.64
CA LYS A 219 -37.08 -22.53 1.90
C LYS A 219 -37.22 -23.78 1.03
N THR A 220 -38.39 -23.99 0.39
CA THR A 220 -38.62 -25.16 -0.48
C THR A 220 -37.96 -25.00 -1.84
N LYS A 221 -37.72 -23.76 -2.28
CA LYS A 221 -37.06 -23.44 -3.55
C LYS A 221 -35.53 -23.51 -3.41
N THR A 222 -34.98 -24.71 -3.53
CA THR A 222 -33.52 -24.96 -3.46
C THR A 222 -32.77 -24.58 -4.73
N ASP A 223 -33.45 -24.52 -5.87
CA ASP A 223 -32.84 -24.32 -7.19
C ASP A 223 -32.56 -22.84 -7.50
N ALA A 224 -32.82 -21.94 -6.56
CA ALA A 224 -32.64 -20.50 -6.71
C ALA A 224 -31.66 -19.94 -5.66
N PRO A 225 -30.80 -18.98 -6.04
CA PRO A 225 -29.84 -18.43 -5.09
C PRO A 225 -30.54 -17.67 -3.96
N LYS A 226 -30.03 -17.83 -2.73
CA LYS A 226 -30.55 -17.20 -1.50
C LYS A 226 -30.70 -15.68 -1.68
N TYR A 227 -29.68 -15.05 -2.26
CA TYR A 227 -29.69 -13.65 -2.69
C TYR A 227 -29.47 -13.55 -4.19
N LEU A 228 -30.25 -12.68 -4.84
CA LEU A 228 -30.11 -12.32 -6.24
C LEU A 228 -29.93 -10.80 -6.33
N ASN A 229 -28.91 -10.34 -7.04
CA ASN A 229 -28.75 -8.92 -7.33
C ASN A 229 -29.20 -8.60 -8.77
N SER A 230 -29.53 -7.34 -9.01
CA SER A 230 -29.62 -6.78 -10.36
C SER A 230 -28.35 -7.10 -11.16
N PRO A 231 -28.45 -7.32 -12.49
CA PRO A 231 -27.28 -7.37 -13.35
C PRO A 231 -26.65 -5.98 -13.45
N ASP A 232 -25.46 -5.85 -14.05
CA ASP A 232 -24.92 -4.54 -14.38
C ASP A 232 -25.83 -3.82 -15.39
N THR A 233 -26.01 -2.51 -15.19
CA THR A 233 -26.86 -1.62 -16.00
C THR A 233 -26.16 -0.28 -16.19
N PRO A 234 -26.68 0.62 -17.05
CA PRO A 234 -26.14 1.99 -17.14
C PRO A 234 -26.14 2.76 -15.81
N LEU A 235 -26.99 2.39 -14.85
CA LEU A 235 -27.07 3.02 -13.52
C LEU A 235 -26.26 2.28 -12.45
N PHE A 236 -25.90 1.02 -12.69
CA PHE A 236 -25.37 0.15 -11.66
C PHE A 236 -24.22 -0.70 -12.16
N ASP A 237 -23.06 -0.51 -11.53
CA ASP A 237 -21.89 -1.36 -11.66
C ASP A 237 -21.64 -2.05 -10.33
N LYS A 238 -21.82 -3.37 -10.30
CA LYS A 238 -21.65 -4.20 -9.11
C LYS A 238 -20.23 -4.13 -8.55
N GLY A 239 -19.22 -4.09 -9.41
CA GLY A 239 -17.80 -4.07 -9.03
C GLY A 239 -17.37 -2.76 -8.38
N ARG A 240 -18.12 -1.67 -8.58
CA ARG A 240 -17.79 -0.33 -8.05
C ARG A 240 -18.71 0.17 -6.95
N THR A 241 -19.88 -0.46 -6.81
CA THR A 241 -20.91 -0.05 -5.86
C THR A 241 -20.71 -0.77 -4.53
N VAL A 242 -20.85 -0.02 -3.44
CA VAL A 242 -20.84 -0.53 -2.07
C VAL A 242 -22.23 -0.26 -1.48
N TYR A 243 -22.84 -1.27 -0.89
CA TYR A 243 -24.16 -1.14 -0.27
C TYR A 243 -24.15 -0.16 0.90
N ASN A 244 -25.25 0.60 1.05
CA ASN A 244 -25.48 1.57 2.14
C ASN A 244 -24.50 2.74 2.23
N LEU A 245 -23.64 2.94 1.24
CA LEU A 245 -22.62 3.99 1.26
C LEU A 245 -23.18 5.41 1.50
N HIS A 246 -24.35 5.73 0.91
CA HIS A 246 -25.00 7.03 1.05
C HIS A 246 -25.43 7.36 2.48
N ARG A 247 -25.79 6.37 3.30
CA ARG A 247 -26.09 6.54 4.73
C ARG A 247 -24.83 6.46 5.58
N ALA A 248 -23.93 5.54 5.23
CA ALA A 248 -22.69 5.34 5.97
C ALA A 248 -21.70 6.52 5.85
N SER A 249 -21.68 7.24 4.72
CA SER A 249 -20.77 8.38 4.49
C SER A 249 -20.94 9.54 5.49
N PRO A 250 -22.15 10.06 5.76
CA PRO A 250 -22.32 11.05 6.82
C PRO A 250 -22.04 10.48 8.22
N ALA A 251 -22.43 9.23 8.49
CA ALA A 251 -22.17 8.58 9.78
C ALA A 251 -20.66 8.39 10.05
N SER A 252 -19.89 8.00 9.02
CA SER A 252 -18.45 7.77 9.13
C SER A 252 -17.66 9.04 9.41
N ARG A 253 -18.16 10.20 8.98
CA ARG A 253 -17.53 11.51 9.31
C ARG A 253 -17.67 11.84 10.79
N GLN A 254 -18.73 11.35 11.45
CA GLN A 254 -18.96 11.57 12.87
C GLN A 254 -18.20 10.55 13.72
N SER A 255 -18.18 9.28 13.30
CA SER A 255 -17.49 8.21 14.04
C SER A 255 -16.00 8.09 13.72
N GLY A 256 -15.53 8.64 12.60
CA GLY A 256 -14.17 8.43 12.09
C GLY A 256 -13.90 7.02 11.58
N ARG A 257 -14.95 6.21 11.37
CA ARG A 257 -14.85 4.77 11.06
C ARG A 257 -15.81 4.38 9.94
N VAL A 258 -15.44 3.35 9.17
CA VAL A 258 -16.36 2.61 8.29
C VAL A 258 -16.24 1.14 8.62
N VAL A 259 -17.38 0.46 8.77
CA VAL A 259 -17.45 -0.98 9.07
C VAL A 259 -17.96 -1.73 7.83
N VAL A 260 -17.14 -2.62 7.29
CA VAL A 260 -17.47 -3.44 6.13
C VAL A 260 -17.87 -4.84 6.61
N VAL A 261 -19.12 -5.22 6.42
CA VAL A 261 -19.66 -6.56 6.73
C VAL A 261 -19.96 -7.34 5.44
N GLU A 262 -20.30 -8.62 5.57
CA GLU A 262 -20.46 -9.51 4.41
C GLU A 262 -21.72 -9.25 3.59
N GLY A 263 -22.84 -8.93 4.24
CA GLY A 263 -24.14 -8.89 3.59
C GLY A 263 -25.05 -7.73 3.98
N TYR A 264 -26.13 -7.60 3.22
CA TYR A 264 -27.13 -6.56 3.43
C TYR A 264 -27.76 -6.58 4.83
N MET A 265 -28.08 -7.78 5.32
CA MET A 265 -28.79 -7.94 6.59
C MET A 265 -27.90 -7.54 7.78
N ASP A 266 -26.60 -7.74 7.66
CA ASP A 266 -25.62 -7.38 8.67
C ASP A 266 -25.50 -5.86 8.77
N VAL A 267 -25.51 -5.16 7.63
CA VAL A 267 -25.56 -3.70 7.59
C VAL A 267 -26.82 -3.18 8.27
N VAL A 268 -27.97 -3.80 7.98
CA VAL A 268 -29.25 -3.40 8.57
C VAL A 268 -29.26 -3.66 10.08
N ALA A 269 -28.70 -4.79 10.53
CA ALA A 269 -28.60 -5.12 11.95
C ALA A 269 -27.69 -4.15 12.71
N LEU A 270 -26.52 -3.81 12.14
CA LEU A 270 -25.62 -2.80 12.70
C LEU A 270 -26.28 -1.42 12.77
N ALA A 271 -26.97 -1.00 11.70
CA ALA A 271 -27.68 0.26 11.69
C ALA A 271 -28.82 0.30 12.73
N ALA A 272 -29.58 -0.79 12.87
CA ALA A 272 -30.62 -0.92 13.90
C ALA A 272 -30.05 -0.86 15.32
N ALA A 273 -28.78 -1.24 15.50
CA ALA A 273 -28.04 -1.15 16.75
C ALA A 273 -27.38 0.22 16.99
N GLY A 274 -27.53 1.18 16.07
CA GLY A 274 -26.94 2.53 16.14
C GLY A 274 -25.57 2.68 15.45
N ILE A 275 -25.07 1.63 14.79
CA ILE A 275 -23.80 1.64 14.05
C ILE A 275 -24.12 1.97 12.58
N GLY A 276 -24.32 3.25 12.30
CA GLY A 276 -24.79 3.75 11.01
C GLY A 276 -23.73 3.76 9.89
N GLU A 277 -22.44 3.63 10.24
CA GLU A 277 -21.30 3.62 9.32
C GLU A 277 -21.04 2.26 8.65
N ALA A 278 -21.99 1.32 8.75
CA ALA A 278 -21.88 -0.02 8.18
C ALA A 278 -22.19 -0.06 6.68
N VAL A 279 -21.38 -0.81 5.94
CA VAL A 279 -21.49 -1.04 4.49
C VAL A 279 -21.19 -2.49 4.13
N ALA A 280 -21.58 -2.93 2.93
CA ALA A 280 -21.30 -4.29 2.46
C ALA A 280 -20.99 -4.35 0.96
N PRO A 281 -20.16 -5.30 0.49
CA PRO A 281 -20.03 -5.63 -0.92
C PRO A 281 -21.29 -6.36 -1.41
N LEU A 282 -21.53 -6.32 -2.72
CA LEU A 282 -22.78 -6.81 -3.31
C LEU A 282 -22.70 -8.29 -3.70
N GLY A 283 -22.47 -9.17 -2.71
CA GLY A 283 -22.49 -10.63 -2.90
C GLY A 283 -21.25 -11.21 -3.60
N THR A 284 -20.11 -10.54 -3.49
CA THR A 284 -18.79 -11.02 -3.93
C THR A 284 -17.72 -10.58 -2.92
N ALA A 285 -16.50 -11.08 -3.06
CA ALA A 285 -15.35 -10.49 -2.37
C ALA A 285 -15.25 -8.99 -2.71
N LEU A 286 -14.74 -8.21 -1.75
CA LEU A 286 -14.47 -6.78 -1.91
C LEU A 286 -13.52 -6.57 -3.11
N THR A 287 -13.85 -5.64 -4.00
CA THR A 287 -13.02 -5.31 -5.17
C THR A 287 -12.05 -4.18 -4.89
N GLU A 288 -11.07 -4.01 -5.76
CA GLU A 288 -10.07 -2.94 -5.73
C GLU A 288 -10.75 -1.55 -5.82
N ASP A 289 -11.71 -1.39 -6.72
CA ASP A 289 -12.50 -0.15 -6.86
C ASP A 289 -13.33 0.15 -5.59
N GLN A 290 -13.84 -0.88 -4.91
CA GLN A 290 -14.56 -0.73 -3.65
C GLN A 290 -13.60 -0.37 -2.51
N ILE A 291 -12.41 -0.96 -2.44
CA ILE A 291 -11.37 -0.60 -1.46
C ILE A 291 -10.99 0.87 -1.61
N GLU A 292 -10.69 1.32 -2.82
CA GLU A 292 -10.37 2.73 -3.10
C GLU A 292 -11.51 3.68 -2.70
N ARG A 293 -12.76 3.26 -2.94
CA ARG A 293 -13.93 4.03 -2.52
C ARG A 293 -14.04 4.15 -1.01
N LEU A 294 -13.75 3.09 -0.26
CA LEU A 294 -13.75 3.10 1.20
C LEU A 294 -12.64 3.99 1.75
N TRP A 295 -11.46 3.94 1.13
CA TRP A 295 -10.30 4.75 1.47
C TRP A 295 -10.52 6.26 1.28
N ARG A 296 -11.43 6.66 0.39
CA ARG A 296 -11.87 8.07 0.29
C ARG A 296 -12.75 8.52 1.46
N MET A 297 -13.30 7.59 2.24
CA MET A 297 -14.11 7.91 3.42
C MET A 297 -13.27 7.92 4.69
N VAL A 298 -12.46 6.87 4.86
CA VAL A 298 -11.57 6.69 6.02
C VAL A 298 -10.29 5.99 5.57
N GLU A 299 -9.16 6.39 6.13
CA GLU A 299 -7.85 5.85 5.75
C GLU A 299 -7.71 4.34 6.08
N THR A 300 -8.34 3.90 7.17
CA THR A 300 -8.28 2.49 7.64
C THR A 300 -9.66 1.92 7.97
N PRO A 301 -10.48 1.49 6.98
CA PRO A 301 -11.76 0.84 7.23
C PRO A 301 -11.60 -0.50 7.96
N VAL A 302 -12.62 -0.86 8.74
CA VAL A 302 -12.69 -2.11 9.53
C VAL A 302 -13.51 -3.13 8.77
N LEU A 303 -12.91 -4.25 8.37
CA LEU A 303 -13.61 -5.38 7.77
C LEU A 303 -13.99 -6.37 8.88
N CYS A 304 -15.28 -6.57 9.07
CA CYS A 304 -15.84 -7.46 10.06
C CYS A 304 -16.32 -8.75 9.37
N PHE A 305 -15.66 -9.86 9.69
CA PHE A 305 -15.95 -11.16 9.13
C PHE A 305 -16.50 -12.12 10.18
N ASP A 306 -17.24 -13.11 9.70
CA ASP A 306 -17.74 -14.20 10.53
C ASP A 306 -16.58 -15.01 11.13
N GLY A 307 -16.78 -15.53 12.33
CA GLY A 307 -15.77 -16.31 13.08
C GLY A 307 -15.51 -17.72 12.55
N ASP A 308 -15.80 -17.99 11.28
CA ASP A 308 -15.75 -19.31 10.67
C ASP A 308 -14.72 -19.41 9.53
N ALA A 309 -14.64 -20.59 8.91
CA ALA A 309 -13.71 -20.82 7.79
C ALA A 309 -14.06 -19.99 6.54
N ALA A 310 -15.32 -19.59 6.35
CA ALA A 310 -15.72 -18.74 5.23
C ALA A 310 -15.26 -17.30 5.45
N GLY A 311 -15.42 -16.77 6.65
CA GLY A 311 -14.92 -15.46 7.06
C GLY A 311 -13.40 -15.35 6.96
N GLN A 312 -12.65 -16.39 7.38
CA GLN A 312 -11.20 -16.42 7.20
C GLN A 312 -10.77 -16.38 5.72
N ARG A 313 -11.47 -17.12 4.85
CA ARG A 313 -11.23 -17.05 3.39
C ARG A 313 -11.58 -15.68 2.83
N ALA A 314 -12.63 -15.03 3.33
CA ALA A 314 -13.02 -13.68 2.93
C ALA A 314 -11.96 -12.64 3.35
N ALA A 315 -11.47 -12.73 4.58
CA ALA A 315 -10.36 -11.92 5.07
C ALA A 315 -9.12 -12.09 4.19
N THR A 316 -8.70 -13.33 3.93
CA THR A 316 -7.55 -13.63 3.06
C THR A 316 -7.70 -12.95 1.69
N ARG A 317 -8.87 -13.09 1.04
CA ARG A 317 -9.12 -12.47 -0.26
C ARG A 317 -9.08 -10.94 -0.21
N ALA A 318 -9.62 -10.33 0.84
CA ALA A 318 -9.59 -8.88 1.00
C ALA A 318 -8.15 -8.36 1.19
N ILE A 319 -7.36 -9.08 2.01
CA ILE A 319 -5.94 -8.76 2.24
C ILE A 319 -5.15 -8.83 0.94
N VAL A 320 -5.27 -9.93 0.19
CA VAL A 320 -4.56 -10.12 -1.08
C VAL A 320 -4.89 -9.04 -2.11
N ARG A 321 -6.14 -8.58 -2.15
CA ARG A 321 -6.56 -7.48 -3.05
C ARG A 321 -6.09 -6.10 -2.58
N ALA A 322 -5.94 -5.91 -1.27
CA ALA A 322 -5.52 -4.64 -0.70
C ALA A 322 -4.00 -4.43 -0.74
N LEU A 323 -3.20 -5.50 -0.63
CA LEU A 323 -1.73 -5.43 -0.60
C LEU A 323 -1.14 -4.61 -1.76
N PRO A 324 -1.53 -4.81 -3.04
CA PRO A 324 -0.99 -4.02 -4.15
C PRO A 324 -1.36 -2.54 -4.11
N LEU A 325 -2.47 -2.21 -3.44
CA LEU A 325 -3.04 -0.87 -3.40
C LEU A 325 -2.56 -0.05 -2.19
N LEU A 326 -1.82 -0.66 -1.26
CA LEU A 326 -1.34 0.02 -0.06
C LEU A 326 -0.53 1.27 -0.42
N ARG A 327 -0.83 2.36 0.28
CA ARG A 327 -0.14 3.65 0.20
C ARG A 327 -0.07 4.27 1.60
N PRO A 328 0.81 5.24 1.86
CA PRO A 328 0.94 5.84 3.19
C PRO A 328 -0.41 6.29 3.76
N GLY A 329 -0.65 5.95 5.03
CA GLY A 329 -1.91 6.18 5.73
C GLY A 329 -3.03 5.17 5.43
N HIS A 330 -3.01 4.50 4.27
CA HIS A 330 -4.13 3.69 3.80
C HIS A 330 -3.90 2.20 4.04
N SER A 331 -4.81 1.57 4.80
CA SER A 331 -4.73 0.15 5.11
C SER A 331 -6.09 -0.43 5.45
N LEU A 332 -6.14 -1.68 5.92
CA LEU A 332 -7.35 -2.34 6.42
C LEU A 332 -7.13 -2.82 7.85
N ARG A 333 -8.19 -2.79 8.65
CA ARG A 333 -8.26 -3.51 9.93
C ARG A 333 -9.25 -4.65 9.81
N ILE A 334 -9.00 -5.76 10.50
CA ILE A 334 -9.81 -6.97 10.43
C ILE A 334 -10.38 -7.28 11.81
N ALA A 335 -11.70 -7.24 11.93
CA ALA A 335 -12.44 -7.73 13.08
C ALA A 335 -12.98 -9.14 12.76
N VAL A 336 -12.84 -10.06 13.71
CA VAL A 336 -13.34 -11.43 13.58
C VAL A 336 -14.35 -11.66 14.69
N LEU A 337 -15.57 -12.04 14.31
CA LEU A 337 -16.64 -12.35 15.25
C LEU A 337 -16.36 -13.67 16.00
N PRO A 338 -17.01 -13.90 17.15
CA PRO A 338 -17.01 -15.22 17.78
C PRO A 338 -17.53 -16.31 16.83
N ALA A 339 -17.01 -17.53 16.97
CA ALA A 339 -17.34 -18.63 16.07
C ALA A 339 -18.86 -18.90 16.03
N GLY A 340 -19.42 -18.96 14.82
CA GLY A 340 -20.82 -19.27 14.58
C GLY A 340 -21.80 -18.12 14.82
N LEU A 341 -21.32 -16.89 15.05
CA LEU A 341 -22.15 -15.70 15.16
C LEU A 341 -21.95 -14.77 13.95
N ASP A 342 -23.06 -14.26 13.41
CA ASP A 342 -23.09 -13.09 12.52
C ASP A 342 -23.28 -11.79 13.36
N PRO A 343 -23.13 -10.58 12.77
CA PRO A 343 -23.35 -9.34 13.51
C PRO A 343 -24.73 -9.23 14.16
N ASP A 344 -25.79 -9.74 13.52
CA ASP A 344 -27.15 -9.69 14.05
C ASP A 344 -27.32 -10.62 15.26
N ASP A 345 -26.77 -11.83 15.18
CA ASP A 345 -26.78 -12.82 16.25
C ASP A 345 -25.98 -12.32 17.46
N LEU A 346 -24.80 -11.71 17.25
CA LEU A 346 -23.99 -11.14 18.32
C LEU A 346 -24.74 -9.99 19.03
N ILE A 347 -25.32 -9.07 18.27
CA ILE A 347 -26.09 -7.94 18.83
C ILE A 347 -27.29 -8.44 19.62
N LYS A 348 -28.02 -9.45 19.13
CA LYS A 348 -29.18 -10.01 19.82
C LYS A 348 -28.81 -10.72 21.11
N GLN A 349 -27.72 -11.48 21.11
CA GLN A 349 -27.31 -12.29 22.25
C GLN A 349 -26.60 -11.47 23.33
N GLN A 350 -25.78 -10.48 22.93
CA GLN A 350 -24.82 -9.82 23.83
C GLN A 350 -24.92 -8.28 23.79
N GLY A 351 -25.76 -7.71 22.93
CA GLY A 351 -26.00 -6.28 22.82
C GLY A 351 -24.97 -5.51 21.99
N THR A 352 -25.28 -4.25 21.68
CA THR A 352 -24.43 -3.35 20.88
C THR A 352 -23.02 -3.18 21.46
N ALA A 353 -22.89 -3.15 22.79
CA ALA A 353 -21.59 -2.99 23.46
C ALA A 353 -20.62 -4.13 23.13
N ALA A 354 -21.12 -5.36 22.98
CA ALA A 354 -20.30 -6.51 22.57
C ALA A 354 -19.80 -6.36 21.13
N MET A 355 -20.67 -5.87 20.23
CA MET A 355 -20.29 -5.58 18.84
C MET A 355 -19.21 -4.49 18.79
N GLU A 356 -19.37 -3.39 19.54
CA GLU A 356 -18.38 -2.32 19.61
C GLU A 356 -17.03 -2.80 20.18
N ALA A 357 -17.05 -3.71 21.17
CA ALA A 357 -15.83 -4.32 21.69
C ALA A 357 -15.09 -5.12 20.61
N VAL A 358 -15.81 -5.91 19.80
CA VAL A 358 -15.22 -6.65 18.67
C VAL A 358 -14.62 -5.69 17.63
N LEU A 359 -15.36 -4.64 17.25
CA LEU A 359 -14.89 -3.65 16.28
C LEU A 359 -13.67 -2.86 16.79
N SER A 360 -13.63 -2.54 18.08
CA SER A 360 -12.50 -1.86 18.71
C SER A 360 -11.25 -2.75 18.81
N ALA A 361 -11.45 -4.06 18.94
CA ALA A 361 -10.38 -5.06 18.94
C ALA A 361 -9.93 -5.47 17.52
N ALA A 362 -10.44 -4.83 16.45
CA ALA A 362 -10.03 -5.11 15.08
C ALA A 362 -8.51 -5.02 14.93
N ARG A 363 -7.90 -5.99 14.28
CA ARG A 363 -6.44 -6.15 14.18
C ARG A 363 -5.89 -5.55 12.89
N PRO A 364 -4.66 -5.01 12.90
CA PRO A 364 -3.94 -4.64 11.67
C PRO A 364 -3.88 -5.78 10.65
N MET A 365 -3.96 -5.45 9.37
CA MET A 365 -3.88 -6.43 8.28
C MET A 365 -2.62 -7.33 8.34
N VAL A 366 -1.46 -6.76 8.68
CA VAL A 366 -0.20 -7.51 8.77
C VAL A 366 -0.24 -8.61 9.83
N ASP A 367 -0.93 -8.37 10.94
CA ASP A 367 -1.08 -9.34 12.03
C ASP A 367 -1.94 -10.52 11.60
N VAL A 368 -3.03 -10.23 10.90
CA VAL A 368 -3.95 -11.25 10.41
C VAL A 368 -3.32 -12.04 9.26
N LEU A 369 -2.57 -11.39 8.38
CA LEU A 369 -1.80 -12.05 7.32
C LEU A 369 -0.80 -13.07 7.90
N TRP A 370 -0.05 -12.65 8.93
CA TRP A 370 0.90 -13.54 9.63
C TRP A 370 0.20 -14.78 10.20
N ASP A 371 -0.90 -14.58 10.94
CA ASP A 371 -1.62 -15.69 11.57
C ASP A 371 -2.21 -16.67 10.55
N ILE A 372 -2.79 -16.16 9.46
CA ILE A 372 -3.35 -16.98 8.38
C ILE A 372 -2.25 -17.83 7.76
N GLU A 373 -1.13 -17.22 7.36
CA GLU A 373 -0.05 -17.94 6.68
C GLU A 373 0.66 -18.94 7.60
N ARG A 374 0.80 -18.61 8.88
CA ARG A 374 1.33 -19.52 9.90
C ARG A 374 0.41 -20.72 10.14
N ALA A 375 -0.92 -20.51 10.14
CA ALA A 375 -1.88 -21.57 10.35
C ALA A 375 -2.12 -22.44 9.10
N ALA A 376 -1.78 -21.94 7.91
CA ALA A 376 -2.05 -22.61 6.63
C ALA A 376 -1.27 -23.93 6.43
N ALA A 377 -0.11 -24.09 7.06
CA ALA A 377 0.71 -25.30 6.95
C ALA A 377 1.54 -25.51 8.23
N PRO A 378 2.03 -26.75 8.50
CA PRO A 378 3.00 -27.01 9.55
C PRO A 378 4.24 -26.10 9.43
N VAL A 379 4.90 -25.87 10.57
CA VAL A 379 6.13 -25.05 10.70
C VAL A 379 7.21 -25.81 11.49
N ALA A 380 7.17 -27.14 11.43
CA ALA A 380 7.96 -28.01 12.30
C ALA A 380 9.37 -28.22 11.77
N THR A 381 9.53 -28.38 10.45
CA THR A 381 10.82 -28.65 9.81
C THR A 381 11.46 -27.37 9.24
N PRO A 382 12.77 -27.38 8.93
CA PRO A 382 13.38 -26.31 8.16
C PRO A 382 12.69 -26.05 6.81
N GLU A 383 12.25 -27.09 6.11
CA GLU A 383 11.52 -27.02 4.85
C GLU A 383 10.15 -26.35 5.03
N ASP A 384 9.43 -26.71 6.09
CA ASP A 384 8.15 -26.11 6.46
C ASP A 384 8.31 -24.61 6.74
N LYS A 385 9.33 -24.24 7.53
CA LYS A 385 9.66 -22.84 7.84
C LYS A 385 10.06 -22.07 6.56
N ALA A 386 10.83 -22.68 5.68
CA ALA A 386 11.17 -22.09 4.38
C ALA A 386 9.90 -21.86 3.54
N GLY A 387 8.95 -22.79 3.57
CA GLY A 387 7.64 -22.65 2.93
C GLY A 387 6.83 -21.47 3.46
N LEU A 388 6.73 -21.32 4.80
CA LEU A 388 6.07 -20.15 5.41
C LEU A 388 6.73 -18.84 4.95
N LYS A 389 8.06 -18.76 5.03
CA LYS A 389 8.81 -17.57 4.60
C LYS A 389 8.53 -17.25 3.13
N ALA A 390 8.54 -18.26 2.25
CA ALA A 390 8.27 -18.08 0.83
C ALA A 390 6.87 -17.50 0.58
N ARG A 391 5.83 -18.01 1.25
CA ARG A 391 4.45 -17.49 1.10
C ARG A 391 4.32 -16.06 1.61
N LEU A 392 4.89 -15.75 2.78
CA LEU A 392 4.89 -14.38 3.31
C LEU A 392 5.59 -13.40 2.36
N MET A 393 6.76 -13.77 1.83
CA MET A 393 7.48 -12.92 0.89
C MET A 393 6.73 -12.77 -0.43
N ALA A 394 6.04 -13.81 -0.92
CA ALA A 394 5.20 -13.70 -2.11
C ALA A 394 4.14 -12.61 -1.96
N HIS A 395 3.47 -12.51 -0.79
CA HIS A 395 2.53 -11.43 -0.50
C HIS A 395 3.20 -10.05 -0.48
N VAL A 396 4.35 -9.94 0.21
CA VAL A 396 5.14 -8.69 0.27
C VAL A 396 5.55 -8.22 -1.12
N GLU A 397 5.89 -9.14 -2.03
CA GLU A 397 6.29 -8.76 -3.38
C GLU A 397 5.17 -8.08 -4.18
N THR A 398 3.91 -8.34 -3.85
CA THR A 398 2.75 -7.72 -4.52
C THR A 398 2.51 -6.26 -4.13
N ILE A 399 3.10 -5.78 -3.02
CA ILE A 399 2.91 -4.41 -2.54
C ILE A 399 3.54 -3.42 -3.53
N GLY A 400 2.74 -2.46 -4.01
CA GLY A 400 3.17 -1.46 -4.99
C GLY A 400 4.10 -0.39 -4.42
N ASP A 401 3.81 0.12 -3.22
CA ASP A 401 4.60 1.15 -2.56
C ASP A 401 5.91 0.58 -1.97
N GLY A 402 7.05 1.14 -2.38
CA GLY A 402 8.38 0.62 -2.04
C GLY A 402 8.74 0.72 -0.56
N ASP A 403 8.32 1.80 0.12
CA ASP A 403 8.62 2.03 1.53
C ASP A 403 7.77 1.09 2.40
N ILE A 404 6.46 1.00 2.10
CA ILE A 404 5.55 0.07 2.79
C ILE A 404 6.00 -1.38 2.55
N LYS A 405 6.40 -1.73 1.33
CA LYS A 405 6.96 -3.05 1.02
C LYS A 405 8.20 -3.36 1.85
N GLY A 406 9.10 -2.39 2.01
CA GLY A 406 10.27 -2.50 2.89
C GLY A 406 9.90 -2.75 4.36
N LEU A 407 8.92 -2.00 4.87
CA LEU A 407 8.43 -2.12 6.26
C LEU A 407 7.71 -3.45 6.51
N TYR A 408 6.81 -3.86 5.61
CA TYR A 408 6.13 -5.16 5.67
C TYR A 408 7.12 -6.32 5.62
N ARG A 409 8.15 -6.23 4.76
CA ARG A 409 9.21 -7.24 4.69
C ARG A 409 9.92 -7.38 6.03
N ARG A 410 10.35 -6.26 6.62
CA ARG A 410 11.05 -6.25 7.91
C ARG A 410 10.17 -6.85 9.00
N GLU A 411 8.96 -6.35 9.17
CA GLU A 411 8.01 -6.80 10.19
C GLU A 411 7.74 -8.31 10.12
N LEU A 412 7.46 -8.84 8.93
CA LEU A 412 7.17 -10.27 8.75
C LEU A 412 8.43 -11.15 8.91
N LEU A 413 9.61 -10.64 8.53
CA LEU A 413 10.87 -11.36 8.75
C LEU A 413 11.29 -11.37 10.22
N ASP A 414 11.02 -10.30 10.97
CA ASP A 414 11.30 -10.24 12.40
C ASP A 414 10.44 -11.28 13.15
N ARG A 415 9.13 -11.32 12.87
CA ARG A 415 8.22 -12.36 13.40
C ARG A 415 8.64 -13.77 12.98
N PHE A 416 9.09 -13.92 11.73
CA PHE A 416 9.65 -15.20 11.27
C PHE A 416 10.92 -15.58 12.02
N GLY A 417 11.80 -14.62 12.31
CA GLY A 417 13.01 -14.82 13.10
C GLY A 417 12.70 -15.31 14.50
N GLU A 418 11.75 -14.68 15.19
CA GLU A 418 11.28 -15.08 16.52
C GLU A 418 10.71 -16.50 16.52
N LEU A 419 9.91 -16.85 15.52
CA LEU A 419 9.34 -18.20 15.37
C LEU A 419 10.42 -19.25 15.05
N ALA A 420 11.34 -18.93 14.13
CA ALA A 420 12.32 -19.87 13.62
C ALA A 420 13.47 -20.11 14.60
N TYR A 421 13.87 -19.06 15.32
CA TYR A 421 14.99 -19.00 16.25
C TYR A 421 14.52 -18.41 17.59
N PRO A 422 13.71 -19.14 18.38
CA PRO A 422 13.29 -18.67 19.70
C PRO A 422 14.54 -18.32 20.51
N GLN A 423 14.58 -17.12 21.08
CA GLN A 423 15.72 -16.68 21.87
C GLN A 423 15.94 -17.69 22.99
N ARG A 424 17.06 -18.40 22.94
CA ARG A 424 17.54 -19.16 24.10
C ARG A 424 17.83 -18.12 25.18
N GLU A 425 17.08 -18.16 26.27
CA GLU A 425 17.48 -17.48 27.50
C GLU A 425 18.92 -17.90 27.78
N ARG A 426 19.85 -16.95 27.61
CA ARG A 426 21.22 -17.16 28.08
C ARG A 426 21.07 -17.31 29.59
N PRO A 427 21.48 -18.45 30.19
CA PRO A 427 21.46 -18.56 31.63
C PRO A 427 22.19 -17.35 32.20
N ALA A 428 21.57 -16.68 33.17
CA ALA A 428 22.23 -15.62 33.90
C ALA A 428 23.61 -16.14 34.31
N PHE A 429 24.67 -15.39 33.95
CA PHE A 429 26.04 -15.78 34.26
C PHE A 429 26.16 -15.97 35.77
N GLN A 430 26.16 -17.22 36.23
CA GLN A 430 26.37 -17.57 37.62
C GLN A 430 27.87 -17.82 37.79
N PRO A 431 28.61 -16.93 38.47
CA PRO A 431 29.99 -17.21 38.80
C PRO A 431 30.04 -18.45 39.72
N ALA A 432 30.72 -19.51 39.27
CA ALA A 432 30.90 -20.72 40.06
C ALA A 432 31.61 -20.39 41.39
N PRO A 433 31.23 -21.04 42.52
CA PRO A 433 31.94 -20.86 43.78
C PRO A 433 33.39 -21.32 43.61
N ARG A 434 34.34 -20.46 43.99
CA ARG A 434 35.77 -20.74 43.98
C ARG A 434 36.11 -21.91 44.91
N GLY A 435 36.12 -23.12 44.36
CA GLY A 435 36.79 -24.29 44.92
C GLY A 435 38.27 -24.29 44.50
N SER A 436 39.15 -24.36 45.48
CA SER A 436 40.61 -24.25 45.40
C SER A 436 41.28 -25.34 44.56
N ALA A 437 41.99 -24.93 43.51
CA ALA A 437 43.11 -25.69 42.93
C ALA A 437 44.32 -24.75 42.74
N PRO A 438 45.52 -25.07 43.26
CA PRO A 438 46.67 -24.17 43.19
C PRO A 438 47.47 -24.44 41.91
N GLY A 439 47.49 -23.47 40.99
CA GLY A 439 48.30 -23.58 39.77
C GLY A 439 48.46 -22.23 39.06
N ARG A 440 49.55 -21.53 39.39
CA ARG A 440 50.16 -20.38 38.68
C ARG A 440 49.24 -19.23 38.25
N LYS A 441 49.16 -18.22 39.12
CA LYS A 441 48.68 -16.87 38.76
C LYS A 441 49.85 -16.05 38.21
N GLY A 442 49.85 -15.75 36.91
CA GLY A 442 50.36 -14.46 36.44
C GLY A 442 49.47 -13.33 36.96
N PRO A 443 49.95 -12.08 37.07
CA PRO A 443 49.15 -10.99 37.61
C PRO A 443 47.93 -10.74 36.71
N TRP A 444 46.75 -11.03 37.24
CA TRP A 444 45.47 -10.70 36.63
C TRP A 444 45.31 -9.19 36.65
N GLN A 445 45.32 -8.56 35.47
CA GLN A 445 44.91 -7.17 35.31
C GLN A 445 43.38 -7.11 35.22
N PRO A 446 42.73 -6.20 35.96
CA PRO A 446 41.28 -6.02 35.85
C PRO A 446 40.92 -5.59 34.42
N ALA A 447 39.79 -6.09 33.91
CA ALA A 447 39.27 -5.64 32.63
C ALA A 447 39.05 -4.12 32.66
N PRO A 448 39.44 -3.39 31.60
CA PRO A 448 39.28 -1.95 31.55
C PRO A 448 37.78 -1.58 31.65
N PRO A 449 37.44 -0.41 32.24
CA PRO A 449 36.06 0.04 32.35
C PRO A 449 35.40 0.15 30.97
N PRO A 450 34.05 0.05 30.90
CA PRO A 450 33.34 0.23 29.63
C PRO A 450 33.72 1.56 29.00
N LEU A 451 34.00 1.51 27.71
CA LEU A 451 34.49 2.65 26.93
C LEU A 451 33.48 3.79 27.02
N SER A 452 33.99 5.03 27.12
CA SER A 452 33.13 6.21 27.22
C SER A 452 32.21 6.34 25.99
N ALA A 453 31.09 7.06 26.11
CA ALA A 453 30.17 7.29 25.00
C ALA A 453 30.89 7.86 23.75
N ALA A 454 31.93 8.67 23.94
CA ALA A 454 32.78 9.18 22.86
C ALA A 454 33.64 8.10 22.18
N VAL A 455 34.12 7.10 22.94
CA VAL A 455 34.87 5.96 22.39
C VAL A 455 33.93 4.92 21.77
N THR A 456 32.72 4.77 22.30
CA THR A 456 31.66 3.92 21.72
C THR A 456 31.15 4.50 20.40
N ALA A 457 31.00 5.81 20.31
CA ALA A 457 30.70 6.53 19.06
C ALA A 457 31.85 6.44 18.04
N ARG A 458 33.12 6.51 18.50
CA ARG A 458 34.28 6.22 17.63
C ARG A 458 34.31 4.76 17.16
N MET A 459 33.93 3.79 17.99
CA MET A 459 33.87 2.38 17.58
C MET A 459 32.71 2.08 16.63
N GLN A 460 31.57 2.77 16.77
CA GLN A 460 30.47 2.72 15.79
C GLN A 460 30.85 3.37 14.46
N ALA A 461 31.66 4.43 14.48
CA ALA A 461 32.27 5.01 13.27
C ALA A 461 33.36 4.12 12.63
N VAL A 462 33.95 3.18 13.40
CA VAL A 462 34.99 2.24 12.94
C VAL A 462 34.40 0.93 12.38
N GLY A 463 33.08 0.70 12.52
CA GLY A 463 32.43 -0.58 12.20
C GLY A 463 32.24 -0.89 10.71
N GLU A 464 32.14 0.12 9.83
CA GLU A 464 31.76 -0.11 8.42
C GLU A 464 32.98 -0.25 7.46
N GLY A 465 34.14 0.33 7.79
CA GLY A 465 35.32 0.35 6.90
C GLY A 465 36.39 -0.72 7.17
N ARG A 466 36.43 -1.30 8.38
CA ARG A 466 37.51 -2.22 8.81
C ARG A 466 37.57 -3.52 7.98
N PRO A 467 36.44 -4.21 7.71
CA PRO A 467 36.49 -5.43 6.90
C PRO A 467 36.88 -5.17 5.44
N LEU A 468 36.46 -4.03 4.89
CA LEU A 468 36.83 -3.61 3.51
C LEU A 468 38.33 -3.28 3.42
N LEU A 469 38.88 -2.54 4.38
CA LEU A 469 40.31 -2.26 4.45
C LEU A 469 41.12 -3.55 4.58
N ALA A 470 40.70 -4.47 5.45
CA ALA A 470 41.35 -5.77 5.59
C ALA A 470 41.32 -6.58 4.28
N ALA A 471 40.20 -6.54 3.54
CA ALA A 471 40.10 -7.17 2.22
C ALA A 471 41.06 -6.52 1.22
N VAL A 472 41.07 -5.19 1.11
CA VAL A 472 41.94 -4.44 0.19
C VAL A 472 43.41 -4.71 0.47
N LEU A 473 43.85 -4.69 1.74
CA LEU A 473 45.24 -5.00 2.11
C LEU A 473 45.60 -6.45 1.77
N ALA A 474 44.67 -7.40 1.96
CA ALA A 474 44.87 -8.79 1.58
C ALA A 474 44.93 -8.96 0.04
N GLY A 475 44.19 -8.15 -0.72
CA GLY A 475 44.28 -8.08 -2.18
C GLY A 475 45.61 -7.50 -2.68
N LEU A 476 46.08 -6.43 -2.05
CA LEU A 476 47.37 -5.79 -2.36
C LEU A 476 48.58 -6.69 -2.09
N ILE A 477 48.54 -7.51 -1.03
CA ILE A 477 49.57 -8.53 -0.76
C ILE A 477 49.62 -9.58 -1.90
N ARG A 478 48.46 -9.94 -2.46
CA ARG A 478 48.35 -10.90 -3.56
C ARG A 478 48.65 -10.30 -4.93
N GLN A 479 48.50 -8.98 -5.07
CA GLN A 479 48.76 -8.23 -6.29
C GLN A 479 49.65 -7.01 -6.01
N PRO A 480 50.94 -7.21 -5.67
CA PRO A 480 51.82 -6.13 -5.23
C PRO A 480 52.01 -5.03 -6.29
N GLN A 481 51.86 -5.38 -7.58
CA GLN A 481 51.88 -4.44 -8.70
C GLN A 481 50.80 -3.34 -8.61
N GLN A 482 49.68 -3.58 -7.90
CA GLN A 482 48.64 -2.58 -7.70
C GLN A 482 48.98 -1.59 -6.57
N ILE A 483 49.93 -1.93 -5.68
CA ILE A 483 50.34 -1.04 -4.58
C ILE A 483 50.90 0.27 -5.14
N ALA A 484 51.79 0.20 -6.14
CA ALA A 484 52.37 1.38 -6.78
C ALA A 484 51.31 2.27 -7.45
N ARG A 485 50.32 1.65 -8.10
CA ARG A 485 49.22 2.36 -8.78
C ARG A 485 48.34 3.15 -7.80
N HIS A 486 48.16 2.64 -6.59
CA HIS A 486 47.24 3.21 -5.60
C HIS A 486 47.96 3.88 -4.42
N ALA A 487 49.29 3.92 -4.39
CA ALA A 487 50.09 4.40 -3.26
C ALA A 487 49.70 5.82 -2.81
N GLU A 488 49.52 6.75 -3.74
CA GLU A 488 49.12 8.14 -3.42
C GLU A 488 47.72 8.25 -2.81
N THR A 489 46.82 7.34 -3.20
CA THR A 489 45.44 7.32 -2.71
C THR A 489 45.37 6.65 -1.34
N LEU A 490 46.10 5.54 -1.17
CA LEU A 490 46.19 4.80 0.09
C LEU A 490 46.92 5.58 1.18
N ALA A 491 47.96 6.35 0.83
CA ALA A 491 48.71 7.18 1.79
C ALA A 491 47.86 8.30 2.42
N ARG A 492 46.71 8.66 1.82
CA ARG A 492 45.78 9.67 2.33
C ARG A 492 44.72 9.08 3.27
N LEU A 493 44.71 7.75 3.45
CA LEU A 493 43.70 7.07 4.25
C LEU A 493 44.03 7.17 5.75
N GLU A 494 43.11 7.74 6.54
CA GLU A 494 43.22 7.73 8.00
C GLU A 494 42.78 6.37 8.56
N VAL A 495 43.74 5.50 8.88
CA VAL A 495 43.47 4.16 9.41
C VAL A 495 43.48 4.18 10.94
N SER A 496 42.31 3.92 11.54
CA SER A 496 42.15 3.90 13.00
C SER A 496 42.66 2.62 13.68
N ASP A 497 42.80 1.51 12.95
CA ASP A 497 43.34 0.24 13.47
C ASP A 497 44.87 0.22 13.37
N PRO A 498 45.62 0.23 14.49
CA PRO A 498 47.08 0.32 14.46
C PRO A 498 47.76 -0.82 13.70
N ALA A 499 47.16 -2.02 13.70
CA ALA A 499 47.73 -3.18 13.00
C ALA A 499 47.55 -3.08 11.49
N LEU A 500 46.39 -2.60 11.02
CA LEU A 500 46.13 -2.37 9.59
C LEU A 500 46.89 -1.13 9.07
N ALA A 501 47.07 -0.11 9.90
CA ALA A 501 47.88 1.07 9.59
C ALA A 501 49.35 0.67 9.37
N ALA A 502 49.95 -0.05 10.32
CA ALA A 502 51.33 -0.53 10.20
C ALA A 502 51.52 -1.47 9.00
N LEU A 503 50.50 -2.26 8.65
CA LEU A 503 50.50 -3.10 7.46
C LEU A 503 50.46 -2.28 6.17
N LEU A 504 49.60 -1.25 6.09
CA LEU A 504 49.50 -0.36 4.95
C LEU A 504 50.82 0.41 4.73
N ASP A 505 51.38 0.97 5.79
CA ASP A 505 52.67 1.68 5.75
C ASP A 505 53.79 0.76 5.27
N ALA A 506 53.83 -0.48 5.76
CA ALA A 506 54.83 -1.46 5.30
C ALA A 506 54.69 -1.79 3.82
N LEU A 507 53.47 -1.92 3.29
CA LEU A 507 53.23 -2.18 1.87
C LEU A 507 53.65 -0.99 0.99
N ILE A 508 53.34 0.24 1.40
CA ILE A 508 53.76 1.45 0.70
C ILE A 508 55.29 1.60 0.71
N ASP A 509 55.91 1.38 1.87
CA ASP A 509 57.36 1.45 2.07
C ASP A 509 58.11 0.40 1.22
N MET A 510 57.56 -0.81 1.04
CA MET A 510 58.16 -1.84 0.17
C MET A 510 58.28 -1.40 -1.29
N VAL A 511 57.30 -0.66 -1.81
CA VAL A 511 57.33 -0.10 -3.17
C VAL A 511 58.29 1.08 -3.27
N GLN A 512 58.32 1.95 -2.25
CA GLN A 512 59.15 3.16 -2.23
C GLN A 512 60.65 2.85 -2.03
N SER A 513 60.96 1.83 -1.22
CA SER A 513 62.34 1.41 -0.91
C SER A 513 62.97 0.50 -1.97
N GLY A 514 62.22 0.10 -3.00
CA GLY A 514 62.71 -0.78 -4.06
C GLY A 514 63.13 -2.16 -3.54
N ALA A 515 62.41 -2.72 -2.56
CA ALA A 515 62.79 -3.95 -1.84
C ALA A 515 62.61 -5.27 -2.64
N GLY A 516 62.83 -5.23 -3.96
CA GLY A 516 63.14 -6.39 -4.80
C GLY A 516 64.61 -6.36 -5.23
N PRO A 517 65.21 -7.48 -5.66
CA PRO A 517 66.50 -7.42 -6.35
C PRO A 517 66.38 -6.43 -7.52
N ALA A 518 67.37 -5.54 -7.67
CA ALA A 518 67.32 -4.21 -8.31
C ALA A 518 66.87 -4.10 -9.79
N THR A 519 66.20 -5.11 -10.35
CA THR A 519 65.60 -5.10 -11.69
C THR A 519 64.32 -5.94 -11.80
N GLN A 520 63.71 -6.40 -10.70
CA GLN A 520 62.49 -7.23 -10.75
C GLN A 520 61.30 -6.62 -9.97
N PRO A 521 60.07 -6.69 -10.52
CA PRO A 521 58.86 -6.27 -9.82
C PRO A 521 58.61 -7.12 -8.56
N LEU A 522 58.01 -6.52 -7.53
CA LEU A 522 57.61 -7.22 -6.31
C LEU A 522 56.60 -8.32 -6.64
N GLU A 523 56.99 -9.57 -6.44
CA GLU A 523 56.11 -10.73 -6.60
C GLU A 523 55.38 -11.05 -5.29
N SER A 524 54.17 -11.60 -5.39
CA SER A 524 53.32 -11.94 -4.23
C SER A 524 54.00 -12.88 -3.22
N THR A 525 54.95 -13.70 -3.68
CA THR A 525 55.73 -14.63 -2.85
C THR A 525 56.73 -13.95 -1.93
N ASP A 526 57.15 -12.72 -2.24
CA ASP A 526 58.20 -12.01 -1.52
C ASP A 526 57.64 -11.10 -0.41
N VAL A 527 56.36 -10.73 -0.50
CA VAL A 527 55.69 -9.81 0.44
C VAL A 527 55.49 -10.44 1.82
N LEU A 528 55.04 -11.70 1.88
CA LEU A 528 54.76 -12.38 3.16
C LEU A 528 56.01 -12.57 4.04
N PRO A 529 57.18 -13.01 3.51
CA PRO A 529 58.43 -13.05 4.27
C PRO A 529 58.88 -11.68 4.81
N ILE A 530 58.69 -10.61 4.03
CA ILE A 530 59.05 -9.24 4.44
C ILE A 530 58.15 -8.77 5.58
N LEU A 531 56.84 -9.01 5.49
CA LEU A 531 55.89 -8.70 6.56
C LEU A 531 56.20 -9.48 7.85
N ALA A 532 56.53 -10.77 7.73
CA ALA A 532 56.88 -11.60 8.88
C ALA A 532 58.14 -11.09 9.61
N LYS A 533 59.17 -10.64 8.88
CA LYS A 533 60.38 -10.01 9.47
C LYS A 533 60.08 -8.71 10.22
N ARG A 534 59.02 -7.99 9.83
CA ARG A 534 58.52 -6.78 10.49
C ARG A 534 57.50 -7.07 11.62
N GLY A 535 57.21 -8.35 11.90
CA GLY A 535 56.24 -8.75 12.92
C GLY A 535 54.77 -8.51 12.53
N LEU A 536 54.49 -8.33 11.23
CA LEU A 536 53.16 -8.04 10.70
C LEU A 536 52.53 -9.32 10.11
N ARG A 537 51.22 -9.49 10.28
CA ARG A 537 50.46 -10.61 9.71
C ARG A 537 49.56 -10.16 8.56
N ALA A 538 49.39 -11.03 7.57
CA ALA A 538 48.40 -10.80 6.52
C ALA A 538 46.97 -10.95 7.07
N PRO A 539 45.99 -10.20 6.53
CA PRO A 539 44.58 -10.36 6.90
C PRO A 539 44.01 -11.70 6.44
N THR A 540 43.12 -12.27 7.25
CA THR A 540 42.47 -13.58 7.08
C THR A 540 40.97 -13.43 6.85
N ALA A 541 40.28 -14.55 6.54
CA ALA A 541 38.84 -14.57 6.30
C ALA A 541 37.99 -13.92 7.41
N ASP A 542 38.45 -14.05 8.65
CA ASP A 542 37.78 -13.45 9.80
C ASP A 542 37.99 -11.92 9.85
N ASP A 543 39.15 -11.42 9.40
CA ASP A 543 39.48 -9.99 9.41
C ASP A 543 38.67 -9.20 8.38
N TYR A 544 38.31 -9.82 7.25
CA TYR A 544 37.41 -9.24 6.24
C TYR A 544 35.97 -9.79 6.32
N ALA A 545 35.56 -10.32 7.49
CA ALA A 545 34.18 -10.75 7.78
C ALA A 545 33.56 -11.66 6.71
N GLY A 546 34.36 -12.51 6.07
CA GLY A 546 33.90 -13.43 5.02
C GLY A 546 33.54 -12.78 3.67
N MET A 547 33.94 -11.53 3.42
CA MET A 547 33.83 -10.89 2.09
C MET A 547 34.46 -11.75 0.99
N ARG A 548 33.80 -11.85 -0.17
CA ARG A 548 34.16 -12.76 -1.28
C ARG A 548 34.48 -12.00 -2.57
N PHE A 549 35.47 -11.10 -2.53
CA PHE A 549 35.96 -10.43 -3.73
C PHE A 549 36.82 -11.38 -4.58
N GLY A 550 36.76 -11.22 -5.91
CA GLY A 550 37.61 -11.91 -6.88
C GLY A 550 39.11 -11.65 -6.70
N PHE A 551 39.51 -10.52 -6.13
CA PHE A 551 40.92 -10.29 -5.79
C PHE A 551 41.43 -11.05 -4.55
N LEU A 552 40.55 -11.65 -3.74
CA LEU A 552 40.95 -12.37 -2.52
C LEU A 552 41.37 -13.82 -2.77
N ASP A 553 41.03 -14.40 -3.92
CA ASP A 553 41.41 -15.77 -4.28
C ASP A 553 42.50 -15.85 -5.36
N GLY A 554 42.88 -14.71 -5.96
CA GLY A 554 44.00 -14.59 -6.90
C GLY A 554 43.78 -15.30 -8.25
N LYS A 555 42.56 -15.76 -8.54
CA LYS A 555 42.25 -16.56 -9.74
C LYS A 555 41.25 -15.88 -10.69
N ALA A 556 40.66 -14.76 -10.28
CA ALA A 556 39.71 -14.04 -11.11
C ALA A 556 40.46 -13.24 -12.21
N PRO A 557 40.04 -13.31 -13.48
CA PRO A 557 40.69 -12.61 -14.60
C PRO A 557 40.60 -11.08 -14.49
N ASP A 558 39.66 -10.56 -13.71
CA ASP A 558 39.35 -9.15 -13.45
C ASP A 558 39.80 -8.68 -12.04
N ALA A 559 40.56 -9.51 -11.31
CA ALA A 559 40.98 -9.23 -9.94
C ALA A 559 41.72 -7.89 -9.74
N ALA A 560 42.42 -7.39 -10.77
CA ALA A 560 43.12 -6.11 -10.70
C ALA A 560 42.17 -4.91 -10.81
N GLU A 561 41.12 -5.02 -11.64
CA GLU A 561 40.12 -3.96 -11.83
C GLU A 561 39.17 -3.92 -10.63
N GLU A 562 38.76 -5.08 -10.13
CA GLU A 562 37.93 -5.18 -8.92
C GLU A 562 38.68 -4.69 -7.67
N LEU A 563 39.99 -4.93 -7.56
CA LEU A 563 40.80 -4.36 -6.47
C LEU A 563 40.90 -2.83 -6.57
N ALA A 564 41.07 -2.29 -7.78
CA ALA A 564 41.10 -0.84 -8.01
C ALA A 564 39.77 -0.17 -7.61
N GLU A 565 38.64 -0.78 -7.98
CA GLU A 565 37.31 -0.31 -7.59
C GLU A 565 37.09 -0.38 -6.07
N ALA A 566 37.61 -1.43 -5.39
CA ALA A 566 37.54 -1.54 -3.94
C ALA A 566 38.36 -0.45 -3.23
N VAL A 567 39.51 -0.06 -3.78
CA VAL A 567 40.33 1.06 -3.28
C VAL A 567 39.59 2.40 -3.44
N ASP A 568 38.93 2.61 -4.58
CA ASP A 568 38.15 3.84 -4.83
C ASP A 568 36.95 3.95 -3.87
N LEU A 569 36.29 2.82 -3.56
CA LEU A 569 35.20 2.77 -2.59
C LEU A 569 35.69 3.01 -1.16
N LEU A 570 36.82 2.39 -0.78
CA LEU A 570 37.45 2.54 0.54
C LEU A 570 37.82 4.00 0.84
N THR A 571 38.21 4.75 -0.18
CA THR A 571 38.65 6.16 -0.04
C THR A 571 37.53 7.17 -0.28
N GLY A 572 36.57 6.85 -1.15
CA GLY A 572 35.44 7.73 -1.49
C GLY A 572 34.29 7.70 -0.48
N LEU A 573 34.03 6.56 0.17
CA LEU A 573 32.88 6.42 1.08
C LEU A 573 33.02 7.29 2.35
N PRO A 574 34.18 7.31 3.05
CA PRO A 574 34.34 8.15 4.25
C PRO A 574 34.18 9.65 3.96
N ALA A 575 34.64 10.11 2.80
CA ALA A 575 34.51 11.52 2.40
C ALA A 575 33.04 11.91 2.18
N VAL A 576 32.24 11.02 1.59
CA VAL A 576 30.79 11.24 1.39
C VAL A 576 30.04 11.20 2.73
N GLU A 577 30.43 10.33 3.65
CA GLU A 577 29.83 10.25 4.98
C GLU A 577 30.14 11.47 5.85
N ALA A 578 31.39 11.96 5.83
CA ALA A 578 31.76 13.20 6.49
C ALA A 578 31.00 14.41 5.91
N ALA A 579 30.90 14.49 4.58
CA ALA A 579 30.12 15.53 3.92
C ALA A 579 28.63 15.45 4.25
N LEU A 580 28.05 14.24 4.33
CA LEU A 580 26.66 14.02 4.69
C LEU A 580 26.38 14.41 6.15
N ALA A 581 27.28 14.07 7.07
CA ALA A 581 27.17 14.47 8.48
C ALA A 581 27.21 15.99 8.63
N GLU A 582 28.10 16.67 7.89
CA GLU A 582 28.18 18.13 7.88
C GLU A 582 26.96 18.79 7.23
N ALA A 583 26.47 18.24 6.10
CA ALA A 583 25.24 18.71 5.47
C ALA A 583 24.01 18.51 6.37
N THR A 584 23.98 17.43 7.15
CA THR A 584 22.92 17.16 8.14
C THR A 584 22.95 18.18 9.27
N ARG A 585 24.13 18.45 9.84
CA ARG A 585 24.29 19.52 10.86
C ARG A 585 23.87 20.90 10.34
N ARG A 586 24.26 21.24 9.11
CA ARG A 586 23.87 22.50 8.48
C ARG A 586 22.36 22.57 8.24
N HIS A 587 21.75 21.48 7.80
CA HIS A 587 20.29 21.40 7.64
C HIS A 587 19.54 21.57 8.97
N GLU A 588 20.01 20.91 10.03
CA GLU A 588 19.46 21.05 11.38
C GLU A 588 19.62 22.45 11.97
N ALA A 589 20.58 23.24 11.51
CA ALA A 589 20.79 24.62 11.95
C ALA A 589 20.00 25.65 11.11
N GLU A 590 19.94 25.47 9.79
CA GLU A 590 19.42 26.48 8.85
C GLU A 590 18.00 26.20 8.35
N PHE A 591 17.52 24.94 8.44
CA PHE A 591 16.20 24.48 7.98
C PHE A 591 15.80 25.02 6.59
N SER A 592 16.75 25.06 5.66
CA SER A 592 16.57 25.62 4.31
C SER A 592 16.41 24.55 3.24
N ASP A 593 15.70 24.87 2.15
CA ASP A 593 15.54 23.96 0.99
C ASP A 593 16.88 23.62 0.34
N GLN A 594 17.86 24.53 0.41
CA GLN A 594 19.21 24.33 -0.15
C GLN A 594 20.02 23.31 0.65
N THR A 595 19.99 23.40 1.99
CA THR A 595 20.69 22.44 2.86
C THR A 595 20.04 21.05 2.80
N PHE A 596 18.71 20.98 2.66
CA PHE A 596 17.99 19.73 2.45
C PHE A 596 18.35 19.07 1.10
N ALA A 597 18.41 19.85 0.02
CA ALA A 597 18.81 19.33 -1.29
C ALA A 597 20.27 18.85 -1.31
N GLU A 598 21.17 19.54 -0.62
CA GLU A 598 22.57 19.12 -0.45
C GLU A 598 22.68 17.80 0.33
N GLN A 599 21.94 17.68 1.44
CA GLN A 599 21.84 16.45 2.24
C GLN A 599 21.32 15.28 1.38
N GLN A 600 20.24 15.49 0.63
CA GLN A 600 19.63 14.45 -0.21
C GLN A 600 20.57 14.00 -1.35
N ARG A 601 21.31 14.92 -1.97
CA ARG A 601 22.32 14.60 -2.99
C ARG A 601 23.44 13.73 -2.41
N LEU A 602 23.93 14.06 -1.22
CA LEU A 602 24.97 13.30 -0.53
C LEU A 602 24.47 11.92 -0.08
N LEU A 603 23.21 11.82 0.36
CA LEU A 603 22.56 10.54 0.69
C LEU A 603 22.45 9.63 -0.55
N GLN A 604 22.02 10.17 -1.69
CA GLN A 604 21.98 9.44 -2.96
C GLN A 604 23.37 8.97 -3.39
N ARG A 605 24.40 9.82 -3.22
CA ARG A 605 25.79 9.43 -3.52
C ARG A 605 26.27 8.30 -2.60
N ARG A 606 25.94 8.34 -1.30
CA ARG A 606 26.26 7.26 -0.34
C ARG A 606 25.59 5.94 -0.75
N LEU A 607 24.30 5.98 -1.06
CA LEU A 607 23.55 4.79 -1.50
C LEU A 607 24.13 4.19 -2.79
N ALA A 608 24.56 5.03 -3.74
CA ALA A 608 25.19 4.56 -4.98
C ALA A 608 26.53 3.84 -4.72
N LEU A 609 27.36 4.34 -3.80
CA LEU A 609 28.62 3.70 -3.41
C LEU A 609 28.39 2.38 -2.66
N LEU A 610 27.43 2.33 -1.74
CA LEU A 610 27.05 1.10 -1.03
C LEU A 610 26.44 0.05 -1.97
N ALA A 611 25.65 0.48 -2.96
CA ALA A 611 25.11 -0.41 -3.97
C ALA A 611 26.22 -1.04 -4.83
N ARG A 612 27.24 -0.26 -5.22
CA ARG A 612 28.43 -0.76 -5.93
C ARG A 612 29.23 -1.75 -5.09
N LEU A 613 29.52 -1.43 -3.83
CA LEU A 613 30.18 -2.34 -2.89
C LEU A 613 29.41 -3.68 -2.76
N GLY A 614 28.08 -3.61 -2.69
CA GLY A 614 27.21 -4.78 -2.65
C GLY A 614 27.09 -5.54 -3.97
N GLN A 615 27.36 -4.91 -5.11
CA GLN A 615 27.44 -5.59 -6.42
C GLN A 615 28.72 -6.40 -6.53
N MET A 616 29.87 -5.82 -6.15
CA MET A 616 31.17 -6.51 -6.12
C MET A 616 31.14 -7.77 -5.26
N GLY A 617 30.48 -7.74 -4.10
CA GLY A 617 30.31 -8.92 -3.24
C GLY A 617 29.37 -10.01 -3.80
N ARG A 618 28.54 -9.69 -4.81
CA ARG A 618 27.52 -10.59 -5.38
C ARG A 618 27.94 -11.25 -6.70
N THR A 619 28.86 -10.66 -7.46
CA THR A 619 29.31 -11.16 -8.78
C THR A 619 29.88 -12.59 -8.74
N ARG A 620 30.14 -13.14 -7.55
CA ARG A 620 30.59 -14.53 -7.35
C ARG A 620 29.66 -15.46 -6.55
N ALA A 621 28.53 -14.97 -6.04
CA ALA A 621 27.52 -15.87 -5.47
C ALA A 621 26.75 -16.64 -6.57
N GLY A 622 26.86 -16.23 -7.84
CA GLY A 622 26.23 -16.87 -9.00
C GLY A 622 27.15 -17.75 -9.86
N LEU A 623 28.41 -17.97 -9.45
CA LEU A 623 29.39 -18.80 -10.19
C LEU A 623 30.02 -19.90 -9.30
N GLY A 624 29.43 -20.18 -8.14
CA GLY A 624 29.89 -21.21 -7.19
C GLY A 624 28.91 -22.37 -7.09
#